data_AF-A0A2D6PNN9-F1
#
_entry.id   AF-A0A2D6PNN9-F1
#
_cell.length_a   1.000
_cell.length_b   1.000
_cell.length_c   1.000
_cell.angle_alpha   90.00
_cell.angle_beta   90.00
_cell.angle_gamma   90.00
#
_symmetry.space_group_name_H-M   'P 1'
#
loop_
_entity.id
_entity.type
_entity.pdbx_description
1 polymer ?
#
loop_
_entity_poly.entity_id
_entity_poly.type
_entity_poly.pdbx_seq_one_letter_code
_entity_poly.pdbx_strand_id
1 'polypeptide(L)'
;MTFNNLIIAIVVTVLLSLVISSASFFLGTTSPDKEKASAYECGFNPFDNPGNPISVKFFLIGILFLVFDLEISLLFPWCASSHLSGEYGL
;
A
#
# COMPACT_ATOMS: atom_id res chain seq x y z
N MET A 1 -21.14 -10.89 15.16
CA MET A 1 -21.88 -10.44 13.96
C MET A 1 -21.12 -9.40 13.14
N THR A 2 -20.26 -8.56 13.73
CA THR A 2 -19.49 -7.52 13.03
C THR A 2 -18.35 -8.05 12.13
N PHE A 3 -17.58 -9.04 12.58
CA PHE A 3 -16.44 -9.58 11.82
C PHE A 3 -16.86 -10.21 10.48
N ASN A 4 -17.94 -10.99 10.47
CA ASN A 4 -18.49 -11.57 9.25
C ASN A 4 -18.89 -10.49 8.22
N ASN A 5 -19.53 -9.41 8.68
CA ASN A 5 -19.91 -8.29 7.82
C ASN A 5 -18.69 -7.58 7.22
N LEU A 6 -17.60 -7.48 7.98
CA LEU A 6 -16.34 -6.89 7.52
C LEU A 6 -15.68 -7.74 6.43
N ILE A 7 -15.64 -9.07 6.59
CA ILE A 7 -15.12 -9.97 5.55
C ILE A 7 -15.95 -9.85 4.27
N ILE A 8 -17.28 -9.86 4.40
CA ILE A 8 -18.19 -9.72 3.25
C ILE A 8 -17.92 -8.39 2.52
N ALA A 9 -17.76 -7.29 3.25
CA ALA A 9 -17.46 -5.99 2.65
C ALA A 9 -16.14 -5.99 1.87
N ILE A 10 -15.07 -6.57 2.42
CA ILE A 10 -13.76 -6.68 1.74
C ILE A 10 -13.88 -7.53 0.47
N VAL A 11 -14.59 -8.66 0.52
CA VAL A 11 -14.77 -9.53 -0.64
C VAL A 11 -15.55 -8.81 -1.74
N VAL A 12 -16.63 -8.11 -1.38
CA VAL A 12 -17.46 -7.38 -2.35
C VAL A 12 -16.68 -6.25 -3.02
N THR A 13 -15.88 -5.48 -2.28
CA THR A 13 -15.11 -4.38 -2.88
C THR A 13 -14.02 -4.86 -3.83
N VAL A 14 -13.31 -5.95 -3.48
CA VAL A 14 -12.32 -6.57 -4.36
C VAL A 14 -12.97 -7.17 -5.62
N LEU A 15 -14.10 -7.85 -5.48
CA LEU A 15 -14.81 -8.40 -6.64
C LEU A 15 -15.32 -7.27 -7.55
N LEU A 16 -15.89 -6.21 -6.98
CA LEU A 16 -16.40 -5.10 -7.75
C LEU A 16 -15.29 -4.36 -8.53
N SER A 17 -14.13 -4.13 -7.91
CA SER A 17 -12.99 -3.49 -8.60
C SER A 17 -12.46 -4.34 -9.76
N LEU A 18 -12.41 -5.67 -9.58
CA LEU A 18 -12.04 -6.61 -10.64
C LEU A 18 -13.06 -6.61 -11.79
N VAL A 19 -14.36 -6.63 -11.47
CA VAL A 19 -15.43 -6.59 -12.49
C VAL A 19 -15.36 -5.30 -13.29
N ILE A 20 -15.21 -4.15 -12.63
CA ILE A 20 -15.11 -2.85 -13.31
C ILE A 20 -13.84 -2.78 -14.17
N SER A 21 -12.68 -3.18 -13.62
CA SER A 21 -11.41 -3.15 -14.36
C SER A 21 -11.43 -4.06 -15.58
N SER A 22 -11.95 -5.28 -15.44
CA SER A 22 -12.10 -6.22 -16.57
C SER A 22 -13.12 -5.72 -17.59
N ALA A 23 -14.25 -5.17 -17.17
CA ALA A 23 -15.22 -4.56 -18.07
C ALA A 23 -14.59 -3.38 -18.86
N SER A 24 -13.83 -2.50 -18.20
CA SER A 24 -13.11 -1.41 -18.88
C SER A 24 -12.10 -1.93 -19.91
N PHE A 25 -11.44 -3.05 -19.63
CA PHE A 25 -10.52 -3.67 -20.58
C PHE A 25 -11.25 -4.28 -21.80
N PHE A 26 -12.38 -4.97 -21.59
CA PHE A 26 -13.15 -5.58 -22.68
C PHE A 26 -13.95 -4.56 -23.52
N LEU A 27 -14.47 -3.50 -22.90
CA LEU A 27 -15.23 -2.46 -23.60
C LEU A 27 -14.32 -1.36 -24.18
N GLY A 28 -13.10 -1.21 -23.66
CA GLY A 28 -12.14 -0.21 -24.11
C GLY A 28 -11.58 -0.53 -25.49
N THR A 29 -11.81 0.35 -26.47
CA THR A 29 -11.14 0.25 -27.78
C THR A 29 -9.70 0.73 -27.64
N THR A 30 -8.75 -0.19 -27.67
CA THR A 30 -7.32 0.14 -27.59
C THR A 30 -6.76 0.27 -29.01
N SER A 31 -6.30 1.47 -29.38
CA SER A 31 -5.48 1.72 -30.59
C SER A 31 -4.06 2.09 -30.14
N PRO A 32 -3.20 1.08 -29.89
CA PRO A 32 -1.87 1.34 -29.35
C PRO A 32 -0.99 1.90 -30.47
N ASP A 33 -0.68 3.19 -30.38
CA ASP A 33 0.36 3.84 -31.20
C ASP A 33 1.64 3.92 -30.36
N LYS A 34 2.81 3.76 -30.98
CA LYS A 34 4.11 3.81 -30.30
C LYS A 34 4.30 5.14 -29.58
N GLU A 35 3.87 6.24 -30.19
CA GLU A 35 3.96 7.57 -29.59
C GLU A 35 3.00 7.73 -28.40
N LYS A 36 1.80 7.12 -28.46
CA LYS A 36 0.82 7.11 -27.35
C LYS A 36 1.23 6.23 -26.18
N ALA A 37 2.01 5.18 -26.44
CA ALA A 37 2.53 4.27 -25.43
C ALA A 37 3.87 4.74 -24.83
N SER A 38 4.44 5.83 -25.34
CA SER A 38 5.67 6.43 -24.80
C SER A 38 5.40 7.18 -23.50
N ALA A 39 6.38 7.22 -22.61
CA ALA A 39 6.24 7.87 -21.31
C ALA A 39 6.42 9.39 -21.44
N TYR A 40 5.29 10.11 -21.56
CA TYR A 40 5.18 11.57 -21.53
C TYR A 40 5.92 12.33 -22.64
N GLU A 41 5.29 13.37 -23.19
CA GLU A 41 5.65 14.03 -24.46
C GLU A 41 7.00 14.77 -24.50
N CYS A 42 7.83 14.68 -23.46
CA CYS A 42 9.10 15.41 -23.42
C CYS A 42 10.27 14.72 -24.13
N GLY A 43 10.07 13.54 -24.75
CA GLY A 43 11.16 12.82 -25.43
C GLY A 43 12.29 12.37 -24.48
N PHE A 44 12.02 12.37 -23.18
CA PHE A 44 12.91 11.82 -22.16
C PHE A 44 12.56 10.35 -21.94
N ASN A 45 13.54 9.48 -22.05
CA ASN A 45 13.37 8.11 -21.57
C ASN A 45 13.15 8.16 -20.05
N PRO A 46 12.08 7.52 -19.53
CA PRO A 46 11.86 7.44 -18.10
C PRO A 46 13.01 6.61 -17.51
N PHE A 47 13.94 7.29 -16.84
CA PHE A 47 15.11 6.73 -16.16
C PHE A 47 16.09 5.98 -17.07
N ASP A 48 17.04 6.70 -17.66
CA ASP A 48 18.11 6.16 -18.52
C ASP A 48 19.09 5.16 -17.85
N ASN A 49 18.90 4.76 -16.60
CA ASN A 49 19.75 3.72 -16.01
C ASN A 49 19.09 2.98 -14.83
N PRO A 50 18.65 1.73 -14.98
CA PRO A 50 18.31 0.88 -13.84
C PRO A 50 19.59 0.66 -13.02
N GLY A 51 19.73 1.37 -11.89
CA GLY A 51 20.91 1.27 -11.04
C GLY A 51 21.39 2.59 -10.43
N ASN A 52 20.83 3.73 -10.84
CA ASN A 52 21.11 4.98 -10.13
C ASN A 52 20.51 4.89 -8.72
N PRO A 53 21.31 5.07 -7.66
CA PRO A 53 20.82 4.92 -6.30
C PRO A 53 19.75 5.96 -6.03
N ILE A 54 18.53 5.48 -5.76
CA ILE A 54 17.46 6.30 -5.20
C ILE A 54 17.97 6.88 -3.87
N SER A 55 17.53 8.10 -3.52
CA SER A 55 18.08 8.78 -2.36
C SER A 55 17.97 7.93 -1.08
N VAL A 56 19.08 7.80 -0.35
CA VAL A 56 19.19 7.01 0.90
C VAL A 56 18.14 7.44 1.95
N LYS A 57 17.65 8.68 1.85
CA LYS A 57 16.60 9.22 2.72
C LYS A 57 15.33 8.37 2.69
N PHE A 58 14.89 7.87 1.53
CA PHE A 58 13.69 7.03 1.45
C PHE A 58 13.89 5.67 2.12
N PHE A 59 15.10 5.12 2.02
CA PHE A 59 15.47 3.87 2.69
C PHE A 59 15.46 4.03 4.22
N LEU A 60 16.04 5.12 4.73
CA LEU A 60 16.04 5.44 6.15
C LEU A 60 14.62 5.63 6.71
N ILE A 61 13.72 6.29 5.96
CA ILE A 61 12.31 6.43 6.34
C ILE A 61 11.63 5.06 6.45
N GLY A 62 11.91 4.14 5.52
CA GLY A 62 11.36 2.78 5.56
C GLY A 62 11.80 1.97 6.79
N ILE A 63 13.11 2.01 7.14
CA ILE A 63 13.62 1.35 8.35
C ILE A 63 13.02 1.99 9.60
N LEU A 64 12.97 3.32 9.65
CA LEU A 64 12.43 4.04 10.80
C LEU A 64 10.95 3.73 11.02
N PHE A 65 10.15 3.67 9.94
CA PHE A 65 8.76 3.24 10.00
C PHE A 65 8.62 1.82 10.56
N LEU A 66 9.45 0.88 10.10
CA LEU A 66 9.43 -0.50 10.60
C LEU A 66 9.71 -0.56 12.10
N VAL A 67 10.76 0.11 12.58
CA VAL A 67 11.13 0.11 14.00
C VAL A 67 10.04 0.74 14.87
N PHE A 68 9.50 1.90 14.47
CA PHE A 68 8.43 2.54 15.25
C PHE A 68 7.11 1.78 15.24
N ASP A 69 6.76 1.12 14.13
CA ASP A 69 5.55 0.28 14.07
C ASP A 69 5.67 -0.93 15.02
N LEU A 70 6.88 -1.50 15.13
CA LEU A 70 7.19 -2.56 16.10
C LEU A 70 7.08 -2.05 17.54
N GLU A 71 7.66 -0.89 17.86
CA GLU A 71 7.56 -0.28 19.19
C GLU A 71 6.09 -0.05 19.60
N ILE A 72 5.26 0.48 18.71
CA ILE A 72 3.83 0.69 18.97
C ILE A 72 3.12 -0.66 19.19
N SER A 73 3.44 -1.68 18.39
CA SER A 73 2.87 -3.02 18.55
C SER A 73 3.21 -3.65 19.91
N LEU A 74 4.41 -3.39 20.45
CA LEU A 74 4.81 -3.83 21.79
C LEU A 74 4.18 -3.01 22.92
N LEU A 75 3.95 -1.71 22.70
CA LEU A 75 3.28 -0.84 23.67
C LEU A 75 1.77 -1.05 23.72
N PHE A 76 1.15 -1.59 22.65
CA PHE A 76 -0.30 -1.75 22.57
C PHE A 76 -0.91 -2.61 23.70
N PRO A 77 -0.39 -3.81 24.04
CA PRO A 77 -0.91 -4.61 25.14
C PRO A 77 -0.82 -3.90 26.50
N TRP A 78 0.26 -3.15 26.73
CA TRP A 78 0.43 -2.35 27.94
C TRP A 78 -0.67 -1.30 28.08
N CYS A 79 -0.92 -0.52 27.01
CA CYS A 79 -1.99 0.48 27.01
C CYS A 79 -3.37 -0.17 27.22
N ALA A 80 -3.64 -1.29 26.57
CA ALA A 80 -4.92 -1.99 26.65
C ALA A 80 -5.18 -2.65 28.02
N SER A 81 -4.13 -3.09 28.72
CA SER A 81 -4.24 -3.77 30.02
C SER A 81 -3.90 -2.89 31.23
N SER A 82 -3.72 -1.58 31.02
CA SER A 82 -3.29 -0.63 32.05
C SER A 82 -4.15 -0.61 33.32
N HIS A 83 -5.42 -1.01 33.25
CA HIS A 83 -6.30 -1.13 34.42
C HIS A 83 -6.05 -2.38 35.29
N LEU A 84 -5.40 -3.41 34.75
CA LEU A 84 -5.11 -4.67 35.45
C LEU A 84 -3.68 -4.69 36.02
N SER A 85 -2.78 -3.90 35.44
CA SER A 85 -1.38 -3.83 35.85
C SER A 85 -1.20 -2.99 37.11
N GLY A 86 -0.47 -3.50 38.11
CA GLY A 86 -0.12 -2.71 39.31
C GLY A 86 0.83 -1.54 38.97
N GLU A 87 1.14 -0.69 39.95
CA GLU A 87 2.04 0.48 39.82
C GLU A 87 3.41 0.21 39.16
N TYR A 88 3.82 -1.06 39.05
CA TYR A 88 5.11 -1.49 38.50
C TYR A 88 5.02 -2.20 37.15
N GLY A 89 3.83 -2.35 36.57
CA GLY A 89 3.72 -2.96 35.25
C GLY A 89 3.87 -4.46 35.17
N LEU A 90 3.57 -5.15 36.26
CA LEU A 90 3.34 -6.58 36.31
C LEU A 90 1.85 -6.84 36.53
#